data_AF-A0A6J8E4N2-F1
#
_entry.id   AF-A0A6J8E4N2-F1
#
_cell.length_a   1.000
_cell.length_b   1.000
_cell.length_c   1.000
_cell.angle_alpha   90.00
_cell.angle_beta   90.00
_cell.angle_gamma   90.00
#
_symmetry.space_group_name_H-M   'P 1'
#
loop_
_entity.id
_entity.type
_entity.pdbx_description
1 polymer ?
#
loop_
_entity_poly.entity_id
_entity_poly.type
_entity_poly.pdbx_seq_one_letter_code
_entity_poly.pdbx_strand_id
1 'polypeptide(L)'
;MHKHRLLVKPMGFVSTTDCFVSVMCPYLADSKNNDANILKHIIASDNGQIKSWLQKDDVVIVDRGFRDSIDLLEELGIQTEMPSFLKKGQTQFTTEESNTSRFITKIRWVVESANGRIKTWVFFNHVMPNSQIPYIGEYLRIVCSICNKYFKPLSSGDPQEDQLLGCKIIYLCKQNNLLKEKIESENLHRIRSSSWCKIDAASVDFPSITEEDLRNHTLGVYRIKLAKSYVAEHVTENNDFEVLVHKQENNLICAKMQSRHVSARAYLLWIQYDEVTVLGWFCKCRAGAIIVGMCAHVSAVIWYLGYARCLNIPYCSGDDWTKYLTDARNMPDPEIIDESDDSDCIEE
;
A
#
# COMPACT_ATOMS: atom_id res chain seq x y z
N MET A 1 -7.05 7.86 -15.42
CA MET A 1 -7.87 6.66 -15.73
C MET A 1 -8.70 6.24 -14.52
N HIS A 2 -10.01 6.55 -14.51
CA HIS A 2 -10.95 6.05 -13.51
C HIS A 2 -11.43 4.63 -13.89
N LYS A 3 -11.39 3.69 -12.93
CA LYS A 3 -11.65 2.25 -13.15
C LYS A 3 -13.05 1.89 -13.68
N HIS A 4 -14.04 2.80 -13.60
CA HIS A 4 -15.44 2.53 -13.98
C HIS A 4 -15.90 3.26 -15.26
N ARG A 5 -14.97 3.85 -16.04
CA ARG A 5 -15.29 4.58 -17.28
C ARG A 5 -14.67 3.99 -18.54
N LEU A 6 -13.89 2.92 -18.42
CA LEU A 6 -13.21 2.32 -19.56
C LEU A 6 -14.18 1.34 -20.26
N LEU A 7 -14.30 1.45 -21.59
CA LEU A 7 -15.01 0.47 -22.42
C LEU A 7 -14.12 -0.75 -22.70
N VAL A 8 -12.82 -0.49 -22.91
CA VAL A 8 -11.81 -1.50 -23.20
C VAL A 8 -10.59 -1.33 -22.30
N LYS A 9 -9.85 -2.41 -22.07
CA LYS A 9 -8.59 -2.41 -21.33
C LYS A 9 -7.53 -3.30 -22.00
N PRO A 10 -6.24 -3.00 -21.80
CA PRO A 10 -5.15 -3.86 -22.23
C PRO A 10 -4.68 -4.82 -21.12
N MET A 11 -3.98 -5.88 -21.54
CA MET A 11 -3.17 -6.75 -20.69
C MET A 11 -1.70 -6.63 -21.12
N GLY A 12 -0.86 -6.06 -20.26
CA GLY A 12 0.57 -5.86 -20.54
C GLY A 12 1.44 -6.91 -19.86
N PHE A 13 2.40 -7.46 -20.61
CA PHE A 13 3.49 -8.30 -20.10
C PHE A 13 4.77 -7.48 -20.07
N VAL A 14 5.37 -7.38 -18.89
CA VAL A 14 6.55 -6.54 -18.64
C VAL A 14 7.62 -7.40 -18.00
N SER A 15 8.84 -7.35 -18.53
CA SER A 15 9.99 -8.03 -17.93
C SER A 15 10.43 -7.35 -16.63
N THR A 16 11.24 -8.04 -15.83
CA THR A 16 11.89 -7.46 -14.64
C THR A 16 12.91 -6.37 -15.00
N THR A 17 13.33 -6.27 -16.26
CA THR A 17 14.19 -5.22 -16.81
C THR A 17 13.39 -4.04 -17.37
N ASP A 18 12.14 -3.87 -16.94
CA ASP A 18 11.25 -2.76 -17.28
C ASP A 18 10.82 -2.61 -18.76
N CYS A 19 11.05 -3.64 -19.57
CA CYS A 19 10.64 -3.68 -20.96
C CYS A 19 9.26 -4.30 -21.11
N PHE A 20 8.40 -3.68 -21.94
CA PHE A 20 7.20 -4.35 -22.44
C PHE A 20 7.60 -5.47 -23.39
N VAL A 21 7.28 -6.71 -23.02
CA VAL A 21 7.47 -7.89 -23.87
C VAL A 21 6.33 -7.98 -24.87
N SER A 22 5.10 -7.81 -24.41
CA SER A 22 3.91 -7.80 -25.25
C SER A 22 2.75 -7.07 -24.59
N VAL A 23 1.81 -6.59 -25.40
CA VAL A 23 0.57 -5.95 -24.95
C VAL A 23 -0.60 -6.52 -25.72
N MET A 24 -1.46 -7.26 -25.02
CA MET A 24 -2.64 -7.91 -25.58
C MET A 24 -3.86 -7.02 -25.35
N CYS A 25 -4.48 -6.60 -26.45
CA CYS A 25 -5.60 -5.66 -26.42
C CYS A 25 -6.28 -5.57 -27.81
N PRO A 26 -7.51 -5.03 -27.87
CA PRO A 26 -8.36 -4.62 -26.74
C PRO A 26 -9.18 -5.78 -26.14
N TYR A 27 -9.37 -5.76 -24.82
CA TYR A 27 -10.38 -6.58 -24.12
C TYR A 27 -11.49 -5.68 -23.58
N LEU A 28 -12.72 -6.19 -23.50
CA LEU A 28 -13.80 -5.45 -22.83
C LEU A 28 -13.43 -5.22 -21.36
N ALA A 29 -13.79 -4.06 -20.82
CA ALA A 29 -13.56 -3.71 -19.42
C ALA A 29 -14.78 -4.03 -18.54
N ASP A 30 -15.31 -5.25 -18.68
CA ASP A 30 -16.44 -5.77 -17.90
C ASP A 30 -16.01 -6.85 -16.88
N SER A 31 -16.95 -7.32 -16.07
CA SER A 31 -16.69 -8.33 -15.03
C SER A 31 -16.36 -9.72 -15.59
N LYS A 32 -16.80 -10.04 -16.82
CA LYS A 32 -16.49 -11.32 -17.48
C LYS A 32 -15.05 -11.37 -17.95
N ASN A 33 -14.51 -10.21 -18.35
CA ASN A 33 -13.12 -10.02 -18.77
C ASN A 33 -12.24 -9.57 -17.59
N ASN A 34 -12.33 -10.28 -16.47
CA ASN A 34 -11.38 -10.10 -15.37
C ASN A 34 -9.97 -10.56 -15.77
N ASP A 35 -8.97 -10.22 -14.96
CA ASP A 35 -7.57 -10.39 -15.32
C ASP A 35 -7.18 -11.88 -15.50
N ALA A 36 -7.71 -12.78 -14.65
CA ALA A 36 -7.54 -14.22 -14.79
C ALA A 36 -8.15 -14.78 -16.09
N ASN A 37 -9.37 -14.38 -16.43
CA ASN A 37 -10.06 -14.84 -17.64
C ASN A 37 -9.36 -14.35 -18.91
N ILE A 38 -8.87 -13.11 -18.90
CA ILE A 38 -8.08 -12.59 -20.02
C ILE A 38 -6.78 -13.39 -20.18
N LEU A 39 -6.08 -13.70 -19.09
CA LEU A 39 -4.86 -14.50 -19.16
C LEU A 39 -5.12 -15.92 -19.71
N LYS A 40 -6.17 -16.60 -19.21
CA LYS A 40 -6.61 -17.90 -19.72
C LYS A 40 -6.89 -17.85 -21.23
N HIS A 41 -7.61 -16.81 -21.68
CA HIS A 41 -7.88 -16.61 -23.10
C HIS A 41 -6.59 -16.42 -23.90
N ILE A 42 -5.67 -15.56 -23.46
CA ILE A 42 -4.39 -15.29 -24.13
C ILE A 42 -3.61 -16.59 -24.34
N ILE A 43 -3.48 -17.40 -23.28
CA ILE A 43 -2.77 -18.68 -23.33
C ILE A 43 -3.48 -19.69 -24.26
N ALA A 44 -4.80 -19.85 -24.12
CA ALA A 44 -5.55 -20.82 -24.91
C ALA A 44 -5.50 -20.51 -26.42
N SER A 45 -5.67 -19.23 -26.77
CA SER A 45 -5.66 -18.75 -28.16
C SER A 45 -4.28 -18.50 -28.75
N ASP A 46 -3.21 -18.70 -27.97
CA ASP A 46 -1.84 -18.29 -28.31
C ASP A 46 -1.75 -16.83 -28.80
N ASN A 47 -2.52 -15.95 -28.16
CA ASN A 47 -2.60 -14.54 -28.56
C ASN A 47 -1.22 -13.88 -28.39
N GLY A 48 -0.79 -13.15 -29.43
CA GLY A 48 0.54 -12.55 -29.50
C GLY A 48 1.68 -13.56 -29.33
N GLN A 49 1.46 -14.81 -29.76
CA GLN A 49 2.44 -15.89 -29.78
C GLN A 49 3.03 -16.17 -28.39
N ILE A 50 2.22 -16.07 -27.34
CA ILE A 50 2.67 -16.22 -25.95
C ILE A 50 3.44 -17.52 -25.71
N LYS A 51 3.05 -18.61 -26.37
CA LYS A 51 3.72 -19.91 -26.24
C LYS A 51 5.14 -19.93 -26.82
N SER A 52 5.52 -18.93 -27.61
CA SER A 52 6.87 -18.81 -28.19
C SER A 52 7.89 -18.18 -27.22
N TRP A 53 7.42 -17.35 -26.28
CA TRP A 53 8.29 -16.57 -25.38
C TRP A 53 8.02 -16.82 -23.89
N LEU A 54 6.93 -17.47 -23.53
CA LEU A 54 6.65 -17.95 -22.18
C LEU A 54 6.90 -19.46 -22.13
N GLN A 55 7.92 -19.88 -21.40
CA GLN A 55 8.43 -21.24 -21.37
C GLN A 55 8.24 -21.90 -20.00
N LYS A 56 8.41 -23.23 -19.99
CA LYS A 56 8.48 -23.99 -18.75
C LYS A 56 9.61 -23.45 -17.87
N ASP A 57 9.39 -23.43 -16.56
CA ASP A 57 10.28 -22.94 -15.51
C ASP A 57 10.44 -21.40 -15.46
N ASP A 58 9.78 -20.65 -16.36
CA ASP A 58 9.69 -19.19 -16.23
C ASP A 58 8.93 -18.79 -14.96
N VAL A 59 9.31 -17.64 -14.38
CA VAL A 59 8.65 -17.07 -13.21
C VAL A 59 7.74 -15.92 -13.62
N VAL A 60 6.43 -16.08 -13.39
CA VAL A 60 5.42 -15.06 -13.65
C VAL A 60 4.93 -14.47 -12.33
N ILE A 61 5.09 -13.15 -12.20
CA ILE A 61 4.63 -12.41 -11.04
C ILE A 61 3.29 -11.76 -11.34
N VAL A 62 2.27 -12.15 -10.58
CA VAL A 62 0.90 -11.67 -10.78
C VAL A 62 0.36 -10.94 -9.57
N ASP A 63 -0.68 -10.13 -9.79
CA ASP A 63 -1.48 -9.60 -8.70
C ASP A 63 -2.55 -10.61 -8.24
N ARG A 64 -3.30 -10.22 -7.20
CA ARG A 64 -4.34 -11.08 -6.62
C ARG A 64 -5.54 -11.34 -7.53
N GLY A 65 -5.72 -10.56 -8.59
CA GLY A 65 -6.79 -10.71 -9.57
C GLY A 65 -6.58 -11.88 -10.54
N PHE A 66 -5.38 -12.46 -10.57
CA PHE A 66 -5.03 -13.63 -11.38
C PHE A 66 -5.16 -14.96 -10.63
N ARG A 67 -5.70 -14.95 -9.40
CA ARG A 67 -5.84 -16.16 -8.57
C ARG A 67 -6.41 -17.34 -9.35
N ASP A 68 -7.49 -17.12 -10.10
CA ASP A 68 -8.22 -18.20 -10.76
C ASP A 68 -7.49 -18.73 -12.01
N SER A 69 -6.34 -18.16 -12.39
CA SER A 69 -5.48 -18.61 -13.50
C SER A 69 -4.19 -19.30 -13.06
N ILE A 70 -3.95 -19.45 -11.75
CA ILE A 70 -2.70 -20.04 -11.23
C ILE A 70 -2.56 -21.50 -11.63
N ASP A 71 -3.62 -22.31 -11.43
CA ASP A 71 -3.60 -23.74 -11.77
C ASP A 71 -3.23 -23.96 -13.26
N LEU A 72 -3.73 -23.11 -14.16
CA LEU A 72 -3.38 -23.16 -15.58
C LEU A 72 -1.88 -22.87 -15.82
N LEU A 73 -1.29 -21.91 -15.11
CA LEU A 73 0.13 -21.60 -15.25
C LEU A 73 0.99 -22.75 -14.71
N GLU A 74 0.60 -23.33 -13.57
CA GLU A 74 1.29 -24.47 -12.97
C GLU A 74 1.22 -25.72 -13.86
N GLU A 75 0.08 -25.99 -14.51
CA GLU A 75 -0.09 -27.06 -15.50
C GLU A 75 0.85 -26.90 -16.71
N LEU A 76 1.18 -25.66 -17.08
CA LEU A 76 2.15 -25.35 -18.13
C LEU A 76 3.61 -25.40 -17.63
N GLY A 77 3.81 -25.72 -16.34
CA GLY A 77 5.11 -25.73 -15.69
C GLY A 77 5.71 -24.35 -15.46
N ILE A 78 4.87 -23.31 -15.39
CA ILE A 78 5.27 -21.94 -15.10
C ILE A 78 5.21 -21.72 -13.58
N GLN A 79 6.27 -21.15 -13.02
CA GLN A 79 6.32 -20.77 -11.61
C GLN A 79 5.54 -19.47 -11.40
N THR A 80 4.56 -19.47 -10.51
CA THR A 80 3.70 -18.31 -10.29
C THR A 80 3.88 -17.73 -8.89
N GLU A 81 4.19 -16.43 -8.82
CA GLU A 81 4.39 -15.71 -7.57
C GLU A 81 3.32 -14.62 -7.39
N MET A 82 2.64 -14.63 -6.25
CA MET A 82 1.52 -13.72 -5.94
C MET A 82 1.46 -13.33 -4.46
N PRO A 83 1.05 -12.09 -4.10
CA PRO A 83 0.91 -11.70 -2.70
C PRO A 83 -0.15 -12.53 -1.95
N SER A 84 0.20 -13.01 -0.76
CA SER A 84 -0.60 -13.92 0.08
C SER A 84 -2.01 -13.39 0.40
N PHE A 85 -2.97 -14.28 0.62
CA PHE A 85 -4.31 -13.94 1.09
C PHE A 85 -4.47 -14.20 2.58
N LEU A 86 -5.29 -13.38 3.26
CA LEU A 86 -5.62 -13.69 4.65
C LEU A 86 -6.52 -14.92 4.66
N LYS A 87 -6.19 -15.89 5.49
CA LYS A 87 -7.05 -17.06 5.70
C LYS A 87 -8.28 -16.64 6.51
N LYS A 88 -9.37 -17.40 6.38
CA LYS A 88 -10.61 -17.15 7.13
C LYS A 88 -10.30 -17.13 8.64
N GLY A 89 -10.75 -16.08 9.34
CA GLY A 89 -10.51 -15.89 10.77
C GLY A 89 -9.21 -15.18 11.13
N GLN A 90 -8.26 -14.99 10.19
CA GLN A 90 -7.06 -14.21 10.44
C GLN A 90 -7.29 -12.72 10.24
N THR A 91 -6.77 -11.90 11.15
CA THR A 91 -6.82 -10.44 11.08
C THR A 91 -5.51 -9.81 10.57
N GLN A 92 -4.43 -10.58 10.57
CA GLN A 92 -3.07 -10.19 10.21
C GLN A 92 -2.34 -11.38 9.54
N PHE A 93 -1.46 -11.07 8.59
CA PHE A 93 -0.56 -12.04 7.96
C PHE A 93 0.55 -12.50 8.92
N THR A 94 1.08 -13.70 8.72
CA THR A 94 2.33 -14.09 9.40
C THR A 94 3.49 -13.18 8.96
N THR A 95 4.60 -13.23 9.69
CA THR A 95 5.82 -12.48 9.31
C THR A 95 6.30 -12.94 7.94
N GLU A 96 6.36 -14.25 7.72
CA GLU A 96 6.71 -14.89 6.45
C GLU A 96 5.77 -14.45 5.31
N GLU A 97 4.45 -14.59 5.48
CA GLU A 97 3.47 -14.16 4.46
C GLU A 97 3.59 -12.66 4.13
N SER A 98 3.84 -11.83 5.15
CA SER A 98 4.01 -10.38 4.98
C SER A 98 5.30 -10.06 4.21
N ASN A 99 6.40 -10.74 4.55
CA ASN A 99 7.69 -10.58 3.89
C ASN A 99 7.63 -11.04 2.44
N THR A 100 7.12 -12.24 2.17
CA THR A 100 6.93 -12.78 0.82
C THR A 100 6.01 -11.88 -0.02
N SER A 101 4.89 -11.44 0.55
CA SER A 101 4.02 -10.47 -0.13
C SER A 101 4.74 -9.17 -0.49
N ARG A 102 5.63 -8.69 0.37
CA ARG A 102 6.42 -7.50 0.08
C ARG A 102 7.47 -7.73 -0.99
N PHE A 103 8.20 -8.85 -0.91
CA PHE A 103 9.17 -9.25 -1.92
C PHE A 103 8.52 -9.24 -3.31
N ILE A 104 7.37 -9.91 -3.45
CA ILE A 104 6.59 -9.96 -4.68
C ILE A 104 6.16 -8.55 -5.12
N THR A 105 5.62 -7.73 -4.19
CA THR A 105 5.20 -6.36 -4.55
C THR A 105 6.36 -5.42 -4.89
N LYS A 106 7.58 -5.68 -4.39
CA LYS A 106 8.78 -4.93 -4.73
C LYS A 106 9.18 -5.18 -6.18
N ILE A 107 9.10 -6.43 -6.65
CA ILE A 107 9.37 -6.76 -8.06
C ILE A 107 8.24 -6.24 -8.95
N ARG A 108 6.98 -6.45 -8.54
CA ARG A 108 5.78 -5.98 -9.26
C ARG A 108 5.75 -4.46 -9.48
N TRP A 109 6.48 -3.68 -8.67
CA TRP A 109 6.60 -2.24 -8.84
C TRP A 109 7.09 -1.84 -10.25
N VAL A 110 7.89 -2.69 -10.90
CA VAL A 110 8.33 -2.50 -12.30
C VAL A 110 7.12 -2.41 -13.23
N VAL A 111 6.12 -3.28 -13.07
CA VAL A 111 4.88 -3.28 -13.85
C VAL A 111 4.06 -2.01 -13.60
N GLU A 112 3.96 -1.57 -12.34
CA GLU A 112 3.24 -0.34 -11.99
C GLU A 112 3.90 0.89 -12.63
N SER A 113 5.23 0.92 -12.64
CA SER A 113 6.03 2.00 -13.20
C SER A 113 5.97 2.01 -14.73
N ALA A 114 6.05 0.85 -15.38
CA ALA A 114 5.85 0.71 -16.83
C ALA A 114 4.44 1.19 -17.24
N ASN A 115 3.40 0.76 -16.52
CA ASN A 115 2.04 1.27 -16.70
C ASN A 115 1.94 2.79 -16.43
N GLY A 116 2.74 3.31 -15.50
CA GLY A 116 2.91 4.73 -15.25
C GLY A 116 3.44 5.48 -16.48
N ARG A 117 4.45 4.92 -17.18
CA ARG A 117 4.99 5.49 -18.43
C ARG A 117 3.91 5.60 -19.51
N ILE A 118 3.02 4.62 -19.66
CA ILE A 118 1.90 4.72 -20.62
C ILE A 118 0.96 5.87 -20.24
N LYS A 119 0.70 6.06 -18.93
CA LYS A 119 -0.22 7.09 -18.43
C LYS A 119 0.27 8.53 -18.62
N THR A 120 1.56 8.75 -18.90
CA THR A 120 2.07 10.11 -19.19
C THR A 120 1.72 10.58 -20.59
N TRP A 121 1.32 9.68 -21.49
CA TRP A 121 0.91 10.02 -22.84
C TRP A 121 -0.46 10.67 -22.83
N VAL A 122 -0.49 11.98 -23.12
CA VAL A 122 -1.71 12.81 -23.13
C VAL A 122 -2.83 12.20 -23.96
N PHE A 123 -2.49 11.57 -25.08
CA PHE A 123 -3.41 10.86 -25.96
C PHE A 123 -4.31 9.86 -25.22
N PHE A 124 -3.75 9.06 -24.31
CA PHE A 124 -4.52 8.06 -23.52
C PHE A 124 -5.23 8.64 -22.29
N ASN A 125 -5.04 9.92 -21.99
CA ASN A 125 -5.77 10.58 -20.92
C ASN A 125 -7.14 11.10 -21.37
N HIS A 126 -7.40 11.12 -22.68
CA HIS A 126 -8.63 11.64 -23.27
C HIS A 126 -9.60 10.50 -23.62
N VAL A 127 -10.90 10.80 -23.56
CA VAL A 127 -11.93 9.87 -24.04
C VAL A 127 -11.87 9.83 -25.57
N MET A 128 -11.67 8.64 -26.13
CA MET A 128 -11.61 8.45 -27.58
C MET A 128 -13.00 8.08 -28.15
N PRO A 129 -13.32 8.49 -29.39
CA PRO A 129 -14.52 8.01 -30.07
C PRO A 129 -14.50 6.49 -30.27
N ASN A 130 -15.67 5.85 -30.28
CA ASN A 130 -15.79 4.40 -30.50
C ASN A 130 -15.21 3.95 -31.86
N SER A 131 -15.12 4.84 -32.85
CA SER A 131 -14.46 4.56 -34.13
C SER A 131 -12.97 4.21 -34.01
N GLN A 132 -12.34 4.53 -32.86
CA GLN A 132 -10.93 4.23 -32.61
C GLN A 132 -10.68 2.84 -32.02
N ILE A 133 -11.72 2.09 -31.63
CA ILE A 133 -11.59 0.76 -31.02
C ILE A 133 -10.74 -0.21 -31.86
N PRO A 134 -10.86 -0.29 -33.20
CA PRO A 134 -10.03 -1.18 -34.01
C PRO A 134 -8.52 -0.88 -33.94
N TYR A 135 -8.14 0.38 -33.68
CA TYR A 135 -6.76 0.85 -33.76
C TYR A 135 -6.08 0.99 -32.39
N ILE A 136 -6.86 1.03 -31.30
CA ILE A 136 -6.34 1.32 -29.96
C ILE A 136 -5.23 0.36 -29.52
N GLY A 137 -5.30 -0.90 -29.97
CA GLY A 137 -4.27 -1.89 -29.67
C GLY A 137 -2.95 -1.61 -30.37
N GLU A 138 -2.99 -1.13 -31.61
CA GLU A 138 -1.79 -0.69 -32.33
C GLU A 138 -1.20 0.57 -31.70
N TYR A 139 -2.03 1.54 -31.33
CA TYR A 139 -1.56 2.75 -30.65
C TYR A 139 -0.81 2.42 -29.36
N LEU A 140 -1.34 1.50 -28.55
CA LEU A 140 -0.68 1.06 -27.31
C LEU A 140 0.63 0.34 -27.59
N ARG A 141 0.68 -0.56 -28.59
CA ARG A 141 1.92 -1.24 -28.99
C ARG A 141 2.99 -0.25 -29.45
N ILE A 142 2.63 0.73 -30.27
CA ILE A 142 3.54 1.80 -30.73
C ILE A 142 4.10 2.55 -29.51
N VAL A 143 3.24 2.98 -28.60
CA VAL A 143 3.67 3.71 -27.40
C VAL A 143 4.56 2.85 -26.50
N CYS A 144 4.24 1.58 -26.31
CA CYS A 144 5.08 0.66 -25.53
C CYS A 144 6.46 0.45 -26.18
N SER A 145 6.52 0.34 -27.51
CA SER A 145 7.79 0.27 -28.25
C SER A 145 8.61 1.56 -28.11
N ILE A 146 7.98 2.74 -28.16
CA ILE A 146 8.65 4.02 -27.92
C ILE A 146 9.17 4.08 -26.47
N CYS A 147 8.36 3.65 -25.50
CA CYS A 147 8.77 3.54 -24.10
C CYS A 147 10.02 2.66 -23.95
N ASN A 148 10.01 1.46 -24.51
CA ASN A 148 11.16 0.55 -24.48
C ASN A 148 12.43 1.16 -25.10
N LYS A 149 12.28 1.95 -26.18
CA LYS A 149 13.43 2.50 -26.92
C LYS A 149 14.04 3.73 -26.26
N TYR A 150 13.21 4.63 -25.72
CA TYR A 150 13.65 5.98 -25.36
C TYR A 150 13.53 6.31 -23.88
N PHE A 151 12.73 5.58 -23.10
CA PHE A 151 12.66 5.86 -21.67
C PHE A 151 13.90 5.31 -20.97
N LYS A 152 14.42 6.07 -20.02
CA LYS A 152 15.50 5.60 -19.15
C LYS A 152 15.04 4.36 -18.40
N PRO A 153 15.90 3.34 -18.23
CA PRO A 153 15.61 2.19 -17.37
C PRO A 153 15.12 2.62 -15.98
N LEU A 154 14.30 1.78 -15.36
CA LEU A 154 13.83 1.97 -13.98
C LEU A 154 14.90 1.64 -12.94
N SER A 155 15.91 0.84 -13.31
CA SER A 155 17.09 0.62 -12.46
C SER A 155 17.80 1.95 -12.23
N SER A 156 18.39 2.12 -11.04
CA SER A 156 19.24 3.26 -10.70
C SER A 156 20.48 3.36 -11.61
N GLY A 157 20.80 2.27 -12.33
CA GLY A 157 21.99 2.17 -13.17
C GLY A 157 23.23 1.74 -12.40
N ASP A 158 23.10 1.41 -11.12
CA ASP A 158 24.16 0.81 -10.29
C ASP A 158 23.83 -0.67 -9.98
N PRO A 159 24.43 -1.62 -10.72
CA PRO A 159 24.21 -3.04 -10.49
C PRO A 159 24.63 -3.53 -9.10
N GLN A 160 25.62 -2.89 -8.47
CA GLN A 160 26.12 -3.29 -7.16
C GLN A 160 25.13 -2.89 -6.07
N GLU A 161 24.61 -1.66 -6.11
CA GLU A 161 23.55 -1.22 -5.19
C GLU A 161 22.29 -2.08 -5.33
N ASP A 162 21.86 -2.36 -6.56
CA ASP A 162 20.70 -3.20 -6.83
C ASP A 162 20.90 -4.63 -6.29
N GLN A 163 22.10 -5.19 -6.45
CA GLN A 163 22.45 -6.50 -5.90
C GLN A 163 22.47 -6.50 -4.37
N LEU A 164 23.07 -5.48 -3.74
CA LEU A 164 23.10 -5.34 -2.28
C LEU A 164 21.70 -5.21 -1.70
N LEU A 165 20.83 -4.43 -2.34
CA LEU A 165 19.42 -4.32 -1.96
C LEU A 165 18.69 -5.67 -2.11
N GLY A 166 18.94 -6.40 -3.20
CA GLY A 166 18.41 -7.74 -3.41
C GLY A 166 18.84 -8.72 -2.31
N CYS A 167 20.13 -8.77 -2.00
CA CYS A 167 20.68 -9.58 -0.91
C CYS A 167 20.06 -9.22 0.45
N LYS A 168 19.93 -7.92 0.75
CA LYS A 168 19.28 -7.43 1.99
C LYS A 168 17.83 -7.90 2.07
N ILE A 169 17.06 -7.80 0.98
CA ILE A 169 15.68 -8.26 0.94
C ILE A 169 15.58 -9.76 1.17
N ILE A 170 16.41 -10.56 0.48
CA ILE A 170 16.43 -12.03 0.64
C ILE A 170 16.79 -12.41 2.08
N TYR A 171 17.78 -11.74 2.67
CA TYR A 171 18.17 -11.94 4.06
C TYR A 171 16.99 -11.67 5.00
N LEU A 172 16.37 -10.49 4.88
CA LEU A 172 15.22 -10.09 5.72
C LEU A 172 14.01 -11.00 5.52
N CYS A 173 13.74 -11.48 4.31
CA CYS A 173 12.62 -12.39 4.04
C CYS A 173 12.66 -13.65 4.92
N LYS A 174 13.87 -14.13 5.24
CA LYS A 174 14.12 -15.35 6.02
C LYS A 174 14.11 -15.13 7.53
N GLN A 175 14.07 -13.88 8.01
CA GLN A 175 14.10 -13.59 9.44
C GLN A 175 12.70 -13.58 10.05
N ASN A 176 12.66 -13.84 11.35
CA ASN A 176 11.47 -13.61 12.18
C ASN A 176 11.43 -12.17 12.68
N ASN A 177 10.26 -11.73 13.12
CA ASN A 177 10.09 -10.41 13.73
C ASN A 177 10.26 -10.55 15.24
N LEU A 178 11.50 -10.35 15.72
CA LEU A 178 11.86 -10.50 17.13
C LEU A 178 11.06 -9.55 18.04
N LEU A 179 10.79 -8.32 17.57
CA LEU A 179 9.97 -7.39 18.35
C LEU A 179 8.52 -7.88 18.46
N LYS A 180 7.95 -8.45 17.39
CA LYS A 180 6.63 -9.08 17.48
C LYS A 180 6.61 -10.20 18.52
N GLU A 181 7.60 -11.10 18.48
CA GLU A 181 7.71 -12.20 19.43
C GLU A 181 7.76 -11.69 20.86
N LYS A 182 8.60 -10.68 21.14
CA LYS A 182 8.69 -10.01 22.44
C LYS A 182 7.36 -9.41 22.89
N ILE A 183 6.70 -8.62 22.03
CA ILE A 183 5.43 -7.96 22.36
C ILE A 183 4.34 -8.98 22.69
N GLU A 184 4.37 -10.15 22.05
CA GLU A 184 3.41 -11.23 22.25
C GLU A 184 3.73 -12.06 23.51
N SER A 185 5.00 -12.44 23.73
CA SER A 185 5.42 -13.23 24.89
C SER A 185 5.27 -12.47 26.21
N GLU A 186 5.62 -11.18 26.22
CA GLU A 186 5.57 -10.33 27.42
C GLU A 186 4.21 -9.63 27.60
N ASN A 187 3.23 -9.91 26.74
CA ASN A 187 1.90 -9.28 26.77
C ASN A 187 1.91 -7.74 26.73
N LEU A 188 2.93 -7.15 26.10
CA LEU A 188 3.14 -5.70 26.01
C LEU A 188 2.08 -4.97 25.17
N HIS A 189 1.24 -5.72 24.45
CA HIS A 189 0.04 -5.19 23.80
C HIS A 189 -1.02 -4.66 24.78
N ARG A 190 -0.94 -5.01 26.06
CA ARG A 190 -1.82 -4.50 27.12
C ARG A 190 -1.38 -3.10 27.56
N ILE A 191 -1.60 -2.11 26.71
CA ILE A 191 -1.15 -0.72 26.92
C ILE A 191 -1.68 -0.03 28.19
N ARG A 192 -2.75 -0.57 28.81
CA ARG A 192 -3.30 -0.06 30.08
C ARG A 192 -2.56 -0.61 31.31
N SER A 193 -1.55 -1.47 31.12
CA SER A 193 -0.71 -1.91 32.22
C SER A 193 0.09 -0.76 32.81
N SER A 194 0.52 -0.91 34.06
CA SER A 194 1.37 0.06 34.75
C SER A 194 2.76 0.23 34.10
N SER A 195 3.12 -0.56 33.09
CA SER A 195 4.42 -0.55 32.42
C SER A 195 4.57 0.56 31.36
N TRP A 196 3.48 1.21 30.96
CA TRP A 196 3.50 2.26 29.93
C TRP A 196 3.30 3.64 30.55
N CYS A 197 4.03 4.63 30.03
CA CYS A 197 3.88 6.04 30.37
C CYS A 197 3.52 6.82 29.09
N LYS A 198 2.41 7.54 29.11
CA LYS A 198 1.99 8.39 28.01
C LYS A 198 2.79 9.69 28.06
N ILE A 199 3.45 10.03 26.96
CA ILE A 199 4.23 11.27 26.83
C ILE A 199 3.98 11.90 25.46
N ASP A 200 4.31 13.19 25.35
CA ASP A 200 4.39 13.83 24.04
C ASP A 200 5.63 13.32 23.28
N ALA A 201 5.48 13.05 21.99
CA ALA A 201 6.53 12.53 21.14
C ALA A 201 7.73 13.48 20.98
N ALA A 202 7.56 14.79 21.18
CA ALA A 202 8.68 15.73 21.22
C ALA A 202 9.60 15.48 22.43
N SER A 203 9.09 14.86 23.49
CA SER A 203 9.87 14.52 24.69
C SER A 203 10.60 13.17 24.60
N VAL A 204 10.40 12.41 23.51
CA VAL A 204 11.08 11.12 23.31
C VAL A 204 12.51 11.39 22.83
N ASP A 205 13.50 10.96 23.59
CA ASP A 205 14.89 10.90 23.13
C ASP A 205 15.04 9.77 22.11
N PHE A 206 14.92 10.08 20.82
CA PHE A 206 14.88 9.11 19.73
C PHE A 206 15.85 9.55 18.64
N PRO A 207 16.59 8.61 18.04
CA PRO A 207 17.75 8.92 17.20
C PRO A 207 17.39 9.80 16.02
N SER A 208 18.33 10.65 15.61
CA SER A 208 18.20 11.37 14.35
C SER A 208 18.43 10.39 13.20
N ILE A 209 17.48 10.34 12.27
CA ILE A 209 17.45 9.39 11.16
C ILE A 209 17.54 10.19 9.87
N THR A 210 18.50 9.87 8.99
CA THR A 210 18.62 10.55 7.70
C THR A 210 17.53 10.11 6.72
N GLU A 211 17.34 10.86 5.63
CA GLU A 211 16.43 10.39 4.56
C GLU A 211 16.91 9.07 3.95
N GLU A 212 18.22 8.86 3.89
CA GLU A 212 18.81 7.61 3.39
C GLU A 212 18.48 6.43 4.31
N ASP A 213 18.60 6.59 5.62
CA ASP A 213 18.21 5.58 6.60
C ASP A 213 16.72 5.25 6.48
N LEU A 214 15.86 6.25 6.34
CA LEU A 214 14.43 6.04 6.09
C LEU A 214 14.18 5.24 4.80
N ARG A 215 14.90 5.54 3.72
CA ARG A 215 14.81 4.79 2.45
C ARG A 215 15.29 3.35 2.63
N ASN A 216 16.36 3.15 3.40
CA ASN A 216 16.93 1.86 3.73
C ASN A 216 16.02 1.00 4.61
N HIS A 217 15.32 1.61 5.58
CA HIS A 217 14.35 0.91 6.41
C HIS A 217 13.03 0.65 5.70
N THR A 218 12.55 1.55 4.83
CA THR A 218 11.26 1.39 4.12
C THR A 218 11.37 0.59 2.83
N LEU A 219 12.59 0.44 2.30
CA LEU A 219 12.92 -0.16 1.00
C LEU A 219 12.16 0.52 -0.16
N GLY A 220 11.91 1.83 -0.03
CA GLY A 220 11.36 2.66 -1.10
C GLY A 220 10.66 3.94 -0.62
N VAL A 221 10.66 4.95 -1.49
CA VAL A 221 10.18 6.31 -1.17
C VAL A 221 8.67 6.42 -0.96
N TYR A 222 7.88 5.45 -1.42
CA TYR A 222 6.42 5.54 -1.36
C TYR A 222 5.89 5.64 0.07
N ARG A 223 6.46 4.88 1.01
CA ARG A 223 6.05 4.94 2.43
C ARG A 223 6.41 6.27 3.07
N ILE A 224 7.58 6.81 2.74
CA ILE A 224 8.04 8.12 3.21
C ILE A 224 7.12 9.24 2.71
N LYS A 225 6.72 9.20 1.42
CA LYS A 225 5.77 10.17 0.85
C LYS A 225 4.41 10.14 1.55
N LEU A 226 3.96 8.97 1.99
CA LEU A 226 2.72 8.81 2.74
C LEU A 226 2.82 9.23 4.21
N ALA A 227 4.02 9.21 4.80
CA ALA A 227 4.23 9.48 6.21
C ALA A 227 3.65 10.84 6.62
N LYS A 228 3.88 11.89 5.83
CA LYS A 228 3.38 13.25 6.06
C LYS A 228 1.87 13.28 6.30
N SER A 229 1.08 12.66 5.42
CA SER A 229 -0.38 12.63 5.55
C SER A 229 -0.83 11.85 6.79
N TYR A 230 -0.16 10.73 7.10
CA TYR A 230 -0.47 9.96 8.30
C TYR A 230 -0.18 10.72 9.59
N VAL A 231 0.92 11.48 9.63
CA VAL A 231 1.26 12.33 10.78
C VAL A 231 0.26 13.46 10.91
N ALA A 232 -0.06 14.14 9.82
CA ALA A 232 -1.02 15.25 9.82
C ALA A 232 -2.43 14.83 10.28
N GLU A 233 -2.85 13.61 9.99
CA GLU A 233 -4.12 13.04 10.50
C GLU A 233 -4.03 12.57 11.96
N HIS A 234 -2.83 12.39 12.51
CA HIS A 234 -2.63 11.85 13.86
C HIS A 234 -2.40 12.92 14.93
N VAL A 235 -1.87 14.07 14.52
CA VAL A 235 -1.58 15.20 15.39
C VAL A 235 -2.89 15.77 15.93
N THR A 236 -2.93 16.06 17.23
CA THR A 236 -4.12 16.63 17.88
C THR A 236 -4.30 18.11 17.53
N GLU A 237 -5.45 18.70 17.88
CA GLU A 237 -5.70 20.14 17.71
C GLU A 237 -4.64 21.03 18.41
N ASN A 238 -3.98 20.50 19.45
CA ASN A 238 -2.92 21.18 20.19
C ASN A 238 -1.51 20.96 19.59
N ASN A 239 -1.42 20.34 18.42
CA ASN A 239 -0.17 19.88 17.80
C ASN A 239 0.58 18.78 18.57
N ASP A 240 -0.06 18.12 19.53
CA ASP A 240 0.57 17.02 20.29
C ASP A 240 0.57 15.73 19.45
N PHE A 241 1.67 15.00 19.50
CA PHE A 241 1.78 13.66 18.91
C PHE A 241 1.97 12.67 20.05
N GLU A 242 0.92 11.96 20.42
CA GLU A 242 0.93 11.14 21.63
C GLU A 242 1.55 9.76 21.40
N VAL A 243 2.55 9.42 22.21
CA VAL A 243 3.16 8.09 22.24
C VAL A 243 3.23 7.54 23.67
N LEU A 244 3.43 6.24 23.80
CA LEU A 244 3.66 5.58 25.08
C LEU A 244 5.09 5.04 25.12
N VAL A 245 5.84 5.36 26.17
CA VAL A 245 7.18 4.81 26.44
C VAL A 245 7.10 3.75 27.52
N HIS A 246 7.87 2.67 27.36
CA HIS A 246 7.95 1.62 28.36
C HIS A 246 8.82 2.06 29.54
N LYS A 247 8.31 1.95 30.77
CA LYS A 247 8.95 2.53 31.98
C LYS A 247 10.30 1.92 32.36
N GLN A 248 10.54 0.67 31.99
CA GLN A 248 11.79 -0.05 32.28
C GLN A 248 12.72 -0.11 31.06
N GLU A 249 12.17 0.11 29.86
CA GLU A 249 12.89 0.03 28.60
C GLU A 249 12.58 1.29 27.80
N ASN A 250 13.24 2.39 28.13
CA ASN A 250 12.94 3.69 27.52
C ASN A 250 13.13 3.69 26.00
N ASN A 251 13.90 2.73 25.48
CA ASN A 251 14.13 2.51 24.07
C ASN A 251 13.04 1.69 23.35
N LEU A 252 11.90 1.46 24.01
CA LEU A 252 10.71 0.84 23.45
C LEU A 252 9.52 1.80 23.54
N ILE A 253 9.00 2.19 22.37
CA ILE A 253 7.81 3.03 22.26
C ILE A 253 6.64 2.28 21.64
N CYS A 254 5.43 2.74 21.96
CA CYS A 254 4.17 2.30 21.40
C CYS A 254 3.38 3.52 20.90
N ALA A 255 2.74 3.39 19.74
CA ALA A 255 1.84 4.41 19.19
C ALA A 255 0.54 3.78 18.70
N LYS A 256 -0.53 4.58 18.66
CA LYS A 256 -1.84 4.16 18.17
C LYS A 256 -2.21 4.96 16.93
N MET A 257 -2.05 4.37 15.76
CA MET A 257 -2.29 5.04 14.48
C MET A 257 -3.66 4.70 13.90
N GLN A 258 -4.38 5.71 13.42
CA GLN A 258 -5.67 5.53 12.75
C GLN A 258 -5.50 4.89 11.36
N SER A 259 -6.43 4.01 10.97
CA SER A 259 -6.46 3.44 9.63
C SER A 259 -7.11 4.42 8.64
N ARG A 260 -6.37 4.79 7.59
CA ARG A 260 -6.93 5.56 6.46
C ARG A 260 -7.97 4.81 5.63
N HIS A 261 -8.06 3.48 5.79
CA HIS A 261 -8.98 2.65 5.00
C HIS A 261 -10.30 2.39 5.72
N VAL A 262 -10.32 2.56 7.05
CA VAL A 262 -11.48 2.28 7.89
C VAL A 262 -11.46 3.25 9.07
N SER A 263 -12.35 4.25 9.06
CA SER A 263 -12.44 5.30 10.10
C SER A 263 -12.70 4.77 11.51
N ALA A 264 -13.33 3.60 11.66
CA ALA A 264 -13.56 2.99 12.97
C ALA A 264 -12.35 2.22 13.53
N ARG A 265 -11.24 2.09 12.80
CA ARG A 265 -10.14 1.18 13.16
C ARG A 265 -8.82 1.91 13.36
N ALA A 266 -8.25 1.77 14.55
CA ALA A 266 -6.87 2.14 14.84
C ALA A 266 -6.01 0.89 15.09
N TYR A 267 -4.71 1.02 14.87
CA TYR A 267 -3.72 -0.03 15.07
C TYR A 267 -2.67 0.41 16.07
N LEU A 268 -2.38 -0.47 17.02
CA LEU A 268 -1.20 -0.36 17.86
C LEU A 268 0.04 -0.77 17.07
N LEU A 269 1.13 -0.05 17.31
CA LEU A 269 2.45 -0.34 16.79
C LEU A 269 3.51 -0.08 17.85
N TRP A 270 4.63 -0.76 17.72
CA TRP A 270 5.80 -0.68 18.58
C TRP A 270 7.06 -0.48 17.75
N ILE A 271 7.98 0.32 18.29
CA ILE A 271 9.28 0.59 17.69
C ILE A 271 10.32 0.45 18.80
N GLN A 272 11.35 -0.34 18.53
CA GLN A 272 12.52 -0.48 19.39
C GLN A 272 13.71 0.17 18.71
N TYR A 273 14.51 0.92 19.46
CA TYR A 273 15.61 1.72 18.94
C TYR A 273 16.79 1.75 19.93
N ASP A 274 17.88 2.38 19.53
CA ASP A 274 18.99 2.78 20.40
C ASP A 274 19.36 4.25 20.13
N GLU A 275 20.49 4.71 20.67
CA GLU A 275 20.97 6.09 20.50
C GLU A 275 21.29 6.45 19.04
N VAL A 276 21.44 5.46 18.16
CA VAL A 276 21.93 5.62 16.79
C VAL A 276 20.85 5.32 15.76
N THR A 277 20.03 4.29 15.96
CA THR A 277 19.13 3.77 14.92
C THR A 277 17.90 3.04 15.44
N VAL A 278 17.02 2.65 14.51
CA VAL A 278 15.86 1.79 14.79
C VAL A 278 16.25 0.33 14.65
N LEU A 279 16.07 -0.43 15.74
CA LEU A 279 16.42 -1.84 15.84
C LEU A 279 15.31 -2.76 15.32
N GLY A 280 14.04 -2.37 15.50
CA GLY A 280 12.91 -3.19 15.08
C GLY A 280 11.55 -2.51 15.19
N TRP A 281 10.57 -3.06 14.49
CA TRP A 281 9.20 -2.56 14.50
C TRP A 281 8.17 -3.68 14.38
N PHE A 282 6.99 -3.44 14.96
CA PHE A 282 5.84 -4.30 14.81
C PHE A 282 4.56 -3.48 14.84
N CYS A 283 3.59 -3.77 13.97
CA CYS A 283 2.28 -3.13 13.98
C CYS A 283 1.18 -4.19 13.89
N LYS A 284 0.04 -4.01 14.58
CA LYS A 284 -1.13 -4.88 14.47
C LYS A 284 -1.94 -4.71 13.18
N CYS A 285 -1.52 -3.84 12.26
CA CYS A 285 -2.17 -3.74 10.96
C CYS A 285 -1.97 -5.00 10.11
N ARG A 286 -2.78 -5.18 9.06
CA ARG A 286 -2.82 -6.42 8.27
C ARG A 286 -1.44 -6.95 7.83
N ALA A 287 -0.54 -6.08 7.42
CA ALA A 287 0.83 -6.40 6.99
C ALA A 287 1.91 -5.91 7.98
N GLY A 288 1.54 -5.60 9.23
CA GLY A 288 2.43 -4.92 10.19
C GLY A 288 3.45 -5.82 10.87
N ALA A 289 3.40 -7.14 10.63
CA ALA A 289 4.44 -8.10 11.04
C ALA A 289 5.68 -8.08 10.12
N ILE A 290 5.60 -7.37 9.00
CA ILE A 290 6.66 -7.25 7.99
C ILE A 290 7.98 -6.69 8.55
N ILE A 291 9.09 -7.23 8.08
CA ILE A 291 10.44 -6.72 8.32
C ILE A 291 11.19 -6.34 7.03
N VAL A 292 10.75 -6.88 5.89
CA VAL A 292 11.17 -6.39 4.57
C VAL A 292 10.52 -5.02 4.36
N GLY A 293 11.14 -3.94 4.84
CA GLY A 293 10.46 -2.65 4.84
C GLY A 293 9.47 -2.54 6.01
N MET A 294 8.51 -1.63 5.91
CA MET A 294 7.53 -1.40 6.97
C MET A 294 6.16 -0.98 6.45
N CYS A 295 5.15 -1.05 7.32
CA CYS A 295 3.82 -0.53 7.03
C CYS A 295 3.80 1.01 7.12
N ALA A 296 2.74 1.63 6.57
CA ALA A 296 2.62 3.08 6.55
C ALA A 296 2.54 3.70 7.96
N HIS A 297 1.93 2.99 8.91
CA HIS A 297 1.80 3.45 10.29
C HIS A 297 3.17 3.57 10.98
N VAL A 298 3.99 2.51 10.89
CA VAL A 298 5.35 2.51 11.45
C VAL A 298 6.21 3.56 10.76
N SER A 299 6.16 3.65 9.42
CA SER A 299 6.94 4.65 8.70
C SER A 299 6.56 6.07 9.08
N ALA A 300 5.30 6.34 9.39
CA ALA A 300 4.85 7.66 9.80
C ALA A 300 5.46 8.08 11.15
N VAL A 301 5.43 7.18 12.14
CA VAL A 301 5.98 7.43 13.48
C VAL A 301 7.51 7.59 13.41
N ILE A 302 8.21 6.70 12.71
CA ILE A 302 9.67 6.81 12.53
C ILE A 302 10.04 8.08 11.76
N TRP A 303 9.30 8.43 10.72
CA TRP A 303 9.54 9.65 9.95
C TRP A 303 9.35 10.91 10.81
N TYR A 304 8.31 10.95 11.65
CA TYR A 304 8.09 12.08 12.54
C TYR A 304 9.20 12.23 13.59
N LEU A 305 9.48 11.15 14.34
CA LEU A 305 10.45 11.12 15.42
C LEU A 305 11.90 11.24 14.91
N GLY A 306 12.27 10.53 13.86
CA GLY A 306 13.65 10.47 13.41
C GLY A 306 14.07 11.62 12.49
N TYR A 307 13.13 12.18 11.72
CA TYR A 307 13.47 13.04 10.59
C TYR A 307 12.73 14.38 10.61
N ALA A 308 11.40 14.37 10.66
CA ALA A 308 10.60 15.58 10.51
C ALA A 308 10.82 16.58 11.64
N ARG A 309 10.81 16.12 12.90
CA ARG A 309 11.03 16.99 14.06
C ARG A 309 12.45 17.55 14.12
N CYS A 310 13.46 16.75 13.75
CA CYS A 310 14.87 17.18 13.77
C CYS A 310 15.13 18.31 12.77
N LEU A 311 14.40 18.31 11.65
CA LEU A 311 14.55 19.28 10.56
C LEU A 311 13.44 20.34 10.54
N ASN A 312 12.56 20.37 11.55
CA ASN A 312 11.37 21.24 11.60
C ASN A 312 10.56 21.20 10.30
N ILE A 313 10.41 20.01 9.70
CA ILE A 313 9.67 19.86 8.45
C ILE A 313 8.18 20.06 8.74
N PRO A 314 7.51 21.02 8.07
CA PRO A 314 6.08 21.21 8.27
C PRO A 314 5.31 20.00 7.75
N TYR A 315 4.35 19.56 8.55
CA TYR A 315 3.36 18.55 8.21
C TYR A 315 1.98 19.22 8.32
N CYS A 316 1.54 19.91 7.26
CA CYS A 316 0.20 20.48 7.27
C CYS A 316 -0.84 19.36 7.18
N SER A 317 -1.82 19.38 8.10
CA SER A 317 -3.16 18.93 7.78
C SER A 317 -3.59 19.67 6.52
N GLY A 318 -3.96 18.93 5.47
CA GLY A 318 -4.50 19.56 4.27
C GLY A 318 -5.69 20.45 4.64
N ASP A 319 -6.00 21.44 3.82
CA ASP A 319 -7.18 22.29 4.05
C ASP A 319 -8.38 21.42 4.40
N ASP A 320 -9.01 21.69 5.55
CA ASP A 320 -10.23 21.00 5.91
C ASP A 320 -11.34 21.48 4.98
N TRP A 321 -11.53 20.76 3.88
CA TRP A 321 -12.58 21.03 2.93
C TRP A 321 -13.95 20.61 3.45
N THR A 322 -14.02 19.84 4.54
CA THR A 322 -15.30 19.36 5.10
C THR A 322 -16.13 20.50 5.67
N LYS A 323 -15.51 21.60 6.08
CA LYS A 323 -16.20 22.84 6.48
C LYS A 323 -17.03 23.50 5.36
N TYR A 324 -16.76 23.14 4.09
CA TYR A 324 -17.54 23.59 2.93
C TYR A 324 -18.58 22.56 2.48
N LEU A 325 -18.72 21.45 3.20
CA LEU A 325 -19.69 20.40 2.92
C LEU A 325 -20.84 20.47 3.92
N THR A 326 -22.06 20.30 3.43
CA THR A 326 -23.26 20.14 4.28
C THR A 326 -23.54 18.64 4.42
N ASP A 327 -23.57 18.13 5.65
CA ASP A 327 -23.95 16.73 5.92
C ASP A 327 -25.46 16.61 6.04
N ALA A 328 -26.10 15.95 5.07
CA ALA A 328 -27.56 15.75 5.06
C ALA A 328 -28.07 14.85 6.21
N ARG A 329 -27.17 14.22 6.98
CA ARG A 329 -27.54 13.51 8.24
C ARG A 329 -27.76 14.47 9.41
N ASN A 330 -27.25 15.69 9.32
CA ASN A 330 -27.52 16.75 10.31
C ASN A 330 -28.87 17.39 9.98
N MET A 331 -29.94 16.65 10.27
CA MET A 331 -31.29 17.20 10.23
C MET A 331 -31.48 18.13 11.44
N PRO A 332 -32.16 19.29 11.29
CA PRO A 332 -32.61 20.06 12.44
C PRO A 332 -33.47 19.17 13.34
N ASP A 333 -33.34 19.32 14.65
CA ASP A 333 -34.25 18.65 15.59
C ASP A 333 -35.68 19.07 15.24
N PRO A 334 -36.64 18.13 15.21
CA PRO A 334 -38.03 18.48 14.96
C PRO A 334 -38.47 19.47 16.03
N GLU A 335 -38.93 20.65 15.60
CA GLU A 335 -39.58 21.61 16.49
C GLU A 335 -40.66 20.85 17.27
N ILE A 336 -40.52 20.85 18.59
CA ILE A 336 -41.55 20.34 19.49
C ILE A 336 -42.74 21.27 19.29
N ILE A 337 -43.70 20.85 18.47
CA ILE A 337 -45.02 21.47 18.42
C ILE A 337 -45.67 21.11 19.74
N ASP A 338 -45.74 22.10 20.64
CA ASP A 338 -46.43 22.01 21.93
C ASP A 338 -47.94 21.97 21.65
N GLU A 339 -48.49 20.76 21.44
CA GLU A 339 -49.92 20.53 21.43
C GLU A 339 -50.42 20.43 22.88
N SER A 340 -50.54 21.58 23.54
CA SER A 340 -51.33 21.73 24.77
C SER A 340 -52.25 22.93 24.65
N ASP A 341 -53.51 22.69 24.30
CA ASP A 341 -54.66 22.96 25.18
C ASP A 341 -55.97 22.65 24.43
N ASP A 342 -56.61 21.56 24.87
CA ASP A 342 -58.04 21.40 25.22
C ASP A 342 -58.93 22.65 25.03
N SER A 343 -60.21 22.63 24.74
CA SER A 343 -61.31 21.64 24.68
C SER A 343 -62.55 22.48 24.35
N ASP A 344 -63.59 21.92 23.71
CA ASP A 344 -64.97 22.18 24.17
C ASP A 344 -66.01 21.27 23.48
N CYS A 345 -66.68 20.51 24.35
CA CYS A 345 -68.09 20.11 24.38
C CYS A 345 -68.80 19.65 23.09
N ILE A 346 -69.42 18.46 23.18
CA ILE A 346 -70.88 18.32 23.30
C ILE A 346 -71.18 16.88 23.75
N GLU A 347 -71.76 16.74 24.95
CA GLU A 347 -72.69 15.67 25.30
C GLU A 347 -74.10 16.20 25.02
N GLU A 348 -74.81 15.58 24.06
CA GLU A 348 -76.15 14.98 24.21
C GLU A 348 -76.52 14.22 22.93
#